data_AF-A0A4Q6JBT2-F1
#
_entry.id   AF-A0A4Q6JBT2-F1
#
_cell.length_a   1.000
_cell.length_b   1.000
_cell.length_c   1.000
_cell.angle_alpha   90.00
_cell.angle_beta   90.00
_cell.angle_gamma   90.00
#
_symmetry.space_group_name_H-M   'P 1'
#
loop_
_entity.id
_entity.type
_entity.pdbx_description
1 polymer ?
#
loop_
_entity_poly.entity_id
_entity_poly.type
_entity_poly.pdbx_seq_one_letter_code
_entity_poly.pdbx_strand_id
1 'polypeptide(L)'
;MMSINPINSIEYYEELAKEDYYTQGGEPPGKWIGRGARALKLSSIIETVDYRRIFNGFGPDGEKLCENAGDNHRPGWDVTFSAPKSVSVLWARADEDVRKAIQAAQQAAVEQALTFIEEHAATTRRGKGGKTLERVTGLIGATFEHSTSRAQDAQLHTHCLIANLAERQDGTWGTLESKQFFFGKKPPVAFTALSLPMACVNWALP
;
A
#
# COMPACT_ATOMS: atom_id res chain seq x y z
N MET A 1 6.69 0.38 13.05
CA MET A 1 7.54 1.45 12.48
C MET A 1 7.12 1.64 11.03
N MET A 2 7.19 2.86 10.49
CA MET A 2 6.85 3.15 9.10
C MET A 2 8.06 3.76 8.38
N SER A 3 8.35 3.28 7.18
CA SER A 3 9.35 3.88 6.27
C SER A 3 8.73 4.21 4.92
N ILE A 4 9.24 5.24 4.24
CA ILE A 4 8.77 5.64 2.91
C ILE A 4 9.97 5.72 1.98
N ASN A 5 9.93 4.98 0.88
CA ASN A 5 11.00 4.96 -0.12
C ASN A 5 10.43 5.15 -1.53
N PRO A 6 11.17 5.79 -2.46
CA PRO A 6 10.84 5.73 -3.88
C PRO A 6 10.87 4.28 -4.39
N ILE A 7 9.91 3.91 -5.23
CA ILE A 7 9.98 2.64 -5.97
C ILE A 7 10.95 2.83 -7.14
N ASN A 8 12.04 2.05 -7.14
CA ASN A 8 13.06 2.09 -8.19
C ASN A 8 12.95 0.93 -9.20
N SER A 9 12.35 -0.20 -8.79
CA SER A 9 12.02 -1.33 -9.66
C SER A 9 10.69 -1.91 -9.19
N ILE A 10 9.77 -2.10 -10.14
CA ILE A 10 8.47 -2.72 -9.87
C ILE A 10 8.60 -4.24 -9.92
N GLU A 11 9.55 -4.75 -10.70
CA GLU A 11 9.90 -6.16 -10.86
C GLU A 11 10.39 -6.74 -9.54
N TYR A 12 11.17 -5.99 -8.77
CA TYR A 12 11.66 -6.41 -7.46
C TYR A 12 10.53 -6.95 -6.56
N TYR A 13 9.42 -6.22 -6.44
CA TYR A 13 8.29 -6.64 -5.61
C TYR A 13 7.47 -7.77 -6.23
N GLU A 14 7.45 -7.86 -7.57
CA GLU A 14 6.77 -8.95 -8.28
C GLU A 14 7.53 -10.28 -8.13
N GLU A 15 8.85 -10.24 -8.22
CA GLU A 15 9.73 -11.40 -8.03
C GLU A 15 9.71 -11.85 -6.57
N LEU A 16 9.82 -10.89 -5.64
CA LEU A 16 9.76 -11.13 -4.22
C LEU A 16 8.43 -11.82 -3.83
N ALA A 17 7.29 -11.35 -4.35
CA ALA A 17 6.00 -11.99 -4.16
C ALA A 17 5.88 -13.40 -4.76
N LYS A 18 6.64 -13.71 -5.83
CA LYS A 18 6.66 -15.04 -6.46
C LYS A 18 7.55 -16.03 -5.72
N GLU A 19 8.78 -15.63 -5.38
CA GLU A 19 9.76 -16.51 -4.72
C GLU A 19 9.20 -17.08 -3.41
N ASP A 20 8.50 -16.24 -2.65
CA ASP A 20 7.95 -16.63 -1.36
C ASP A 20 6.71 -17.53 -1.50
N TYR A 21 5.89 -17.40 -2.55
CA TYR A 21 4.68 -18.23 -2.74
C TYR A 21 4.98 -19.71 -3.06
N TYR A 22 6.02 -20.01 -3.83
CA TYR A 22 6.29 -21.37 -4.33
C TYR A 22 6.98 -22.30 -3.32
N THR A 23 7.46 -21.78 -2.18
CA THR A 23 8.22 -22.54 -1.17
C THR A 23 7.33 -23.04 -0.02
N GLN A 24 6.26 -23.79 -0.31
CA GLN A 24 5.45 -24.65 0.61
C GLN A 24 4.98 -24.10 1.99
N GLY A 25 5.04 -22.78 2.20
CA GLY A 25 4.53 -22.08 3.38
C GLY A 25 4.47 -20.57 3.16
N GLY A 26 4.23 -20.18 1.90
CA GLY A 26 4.56 -18.88 1.36
C GLY A 26 3.76 -17.70 1.90
N GLU A 27 4.27 -16.52 1.58
CA GLU A 27 3.62 -15.26 1.86
C GLU A 27 2.26 -15.16 1.13
N PRO A 28 1.25 -14.50 1.73
CA PRO A 28 -0.07 -14.41 1.12
C PRO A 28 -0.01 -13.64 -0.20
N PRO A 29 -0.94 -13.91 -1.13
CA PRO A 29 -0.99 -13.18 -2.39
C PRO A 29 -1.18 -11.68 -2.11
N GLY A 30 -0.49 -10.85 -2.91
CA GLY A 30 -0.61 -9.40 -2.81
C GLY A 30 -2.05 -8.93 -3.02
N LYS A 31 -2.41 -7.82 -2.39
CA LYS A 31 -3.78 -7.28 -2.41
C LYS A 31 -3.84 -5.84 -2.88
N TRP A 32 -4.86 -5.52 -3.66
CA TRP A 32 -5.20 -4.12 -3.98
C TRP A 32 -6.02 -3.50 -2.85
N ILE A 33 -5.66 -2.28 -2.45
CA ILE A 33 -6.35 -1.48 -1.43
C ILE A 33 -6.49 -0.03 -1.89
N GLY A 34 -7.33 0.73 -1.18
CA GLY A 34 -7.60 2.15 -1.47
C GLY A 34 -8.82 2.40 -2.36
N ARG A 35 -9.31 3.65 -2.35
CA ARG A 35 -10.48 4.07 -3.12
C ARG A 35 -10.21 4.09 -4.63
N GLY A 36 -9.00 4.41 -5.04
CA GLY A 36 -8.60 4.42 -6.45
C GLY A 36 -8.60 3.02 -7.06
N ALA A 37 -8.16 2.00 -6.29
CA ALA A 37 -8.24 0.61 -6.74
C ALA A 37 -9.70 0.18 -6.99
N ARG A 38 -10.62 0.60 -6.10
CA ARG A 38 -12.07 0.37 -6.27
C ARG A 38 -12.65 1.13 -7.45
N ALA A 39 -12.22 2.37 -7.69
CA ALA A 39 -12.66 3.19 -8.83
C ALA A 39 -12.29 2.54 -10.17
N LEU A 40 -11.09 1.95 -10.26
CA LEU A 40 -10.64 1.16 -11.42
C LEU A 40 -11.18 -0.27 -11.46
N LYS A 41 -11.95 -0.68 -10.45
CA LYS A 41 -12.52 -2.04 -10.32
C LYS A 41 -11.44 -3.13 -10.40
N LEU A 42 -10.26 -2.87 -9.82
CA LEU A 42 -9.22 -3.88 -9.70
C LEU A 42 -9.75 -5.05 -8.86
N SER A 43 -9.29 -6.26 -9.18
CA SER A 43 -9.56 -7.45 -8.38
C SER A 43 -9.00 -7.29 -6.96
N SER A 44 -9.42 -8.12 -6.01
CA SER A 44 -8.89 -8.05 -4.64
C SER A 44 -7.44 -8.53 -4.55
N ILE A 45 -7.06 -9.48 -5.40
CA ILE A 45 -5.72 -10.06 -5.48
C ILE A 45 -4.96 -9.39 -6.62
N ILE A 46 -3.68 -9.12 -6.42
CA ILE A 46 -2.83 -8.52 -7.43
C ILE A 46 -2.51 -9.52 -8.53
N GLU A 47 -2.85 -9.18 -9.77
CA GLU A 47 -2.39 -9.85 -10.96
C GLU A 47 -1.20 -9.11 -11.59
N THR A 48 -0.22 -9.84 -12.13
CA THR A 48 1.00 -9.26 -12.75
C THR A 48 0.68 -8.20 -13.82
N VAL A 49 -0.34 -8.45 -14.66
CA VAL A 49 -0.66 -7.54 -15.77
C VAL A 49 -1.17 -6.20 -15.26
N ASP A 50 -2.14 -6.22 -14.34
CA ASP A 50 -2.70 -5.00 -13.75
C ASP A 50 -1.65 -4.28 -12.90
N TYR A 51 -0.84 -5.03 -12.14
CA TYR A 51 0.27 -4.47 -11.38
C TYR A 51 1.21 -3.65 -12.26
N ARG A 52 1.72 -4.25 -13.35
CA ARG A 52 2.61 -3.56 -14.27
C ARG A 52 1.94 -2.38 -14.95
N ARG A 53 0.67 -2.48 -15.35
CA ARG A 53 -0.07 -1.37 -15.97
C ARG A 53 -0.18 -0.18 -15.02
N ILE A 54 -0.68 -0.42 -13.82
CA ILE A 54 -0.92 0.62 -12.81
C ILE A 54 0.39 1.33 -12.46
N PHE A 55 1.45 0.58 -12.15
CA PHE A 55 2.74 1.16 -11.79
C PHE A 55 3.53 1.75 -12.97
N ASN A 56 3.01 1.64 -14.21
CA ASN A 56 3.51 2.38 -15.39
C ASN A 56 2.58 3.51 -15.85
N GLY A 57 1.54 3.84 -15.07
CA GLY A 57 0.63 4.96 -15.37
C GLY A 57 -0.58 4.61 -16.25
N PHE A 58 -0.90 3.33 -16.40
CA PHE A 58 -2.01 2.83 -17.22
C PHE A 58 -3.13 2.22 -16.37
N GLY A 59 -4.36 2.29 -16.86
CA GLY A 59 -5.49 1.59 -16.30
C GLY A 59 -5.47 0.09 -16.61
N PRO A 60 -6.36 -0.70 -15.99
CA PRO A 60 -6.50 -2.13 -16.29
C PRO A 60 -6.98 -2.40 -17.72
N ASP A 61 -7.61 -1.43 -18.37
CA ASP A 61 -7.98 -1.43 -19.79
C ASP A 61 -6.81 -1.12 -20.74
N GLY A 62 -5.67 -0.65 -20.20
CA GLY A 62 -4.50 -0.22 -20.97
C GLY A 62 -4.54 1.26 -21.38
N GLU A 63 -5.58 2.01 -20.99
CA GLU A 63 -5.66 3.44 -21.27
C GLU A 63 -4.72 4.23 -20.36
N LYS A 64 -4.25 5.38 -20.85
CA LYS A 64 -3.35 6.24 -20.06
C LYS A 64 -4.14 6.95 -18.96
N LEU A 65 -3.68 6.81 -17.71
CA LEU A 65 -4.23 7.53 -16.57
C LEU A 65 -3.46 8.82 -16.26
N CYS A 66 -2.27 9.00 -16.85
CA CYS A 66 -1.50 10.23 -16.75
C CYS A 66 -0.71 10.53 -18.03
N GLU A 67 -0.36 11.81 -18.24
CA GLU A 67 0.36 12.25 -19.44
C GLU A 67 1.71 11.54 -19.65
N ASN A 68 2.44 11.27 -18.55
CA ASN A 68 3.75 10.65 -18.57
C ASN A 68 3.74 9.12 -18.42
N ALA A 69 2.59 8.45 -18.65
CA ALA A 69 2.52 6.98 -18.62
C ALA A 69 3.54 6.34 -19.59
N GLY A 70 4.14 5.21 -19.17
CA GLY A 70 5.25 4.54 -19.84
C GLY A 70 6.62 4.89 -19.23
N ASP A 71 7.67 4.94 -20.04
CA ASP A 71 9.07 4.99 -19.60
C ASP A 71 9.44 6.20 -18.71
N ASN A 72 8.69 7.29 -18.81
CA ASN A 72 8.90 8.51 -18.01
C ASN A 72 8.01 8.55 -16.74
N HIS A 73 7.24 7.50 -16.50
CA HIS A 73 6.39 7.39 -15.33
C HIS A 73 7.22 7.00 -14.11
N ARG A 74 7.11 7.77 -13.04
CA ARG A 74 7.62 7.34 -11.74
C ARG A 74 6.59 6.40 -11.12
N PRO A 75 6.94 5.14 -10.78
CA PRO A 75 5.94 4.15 -10.34
C PRO A 75 5.17 4.55 -9.08
N GLY A 76 5.87 5.13 -8.10
CA GLY A 76 5.25 5.49 -6.83
C GLY A 76 6.20 5.45 -5.64
N TRP A 77 5.63 5.07 -4.50
CA TRP A 77 6.31 5.02 -3.21
C TRP A 77 5.99 3.73 -2.48
N ASP A 78 7.00 3.09 -1.93
CA ASP A 78 6.85 2.01 -0.97
C ASP A 78 6.71 2.60 0.43
N VAL A 79 5.54 2.42 1.03
CA VAL A 79 5.30 2.71 2.45
C VAL A 79 5.32 1.38 3.21
N THR A 80 6.45 1.07 3.84
CA THR A 80 6.62 -0.19 4.56
C THR A 80 6.16 -0.04 6.01
N PHE A 81 5.25 -0.89 6.45
CA PHE A 81 4.75 -0.96 7.81
C PHE A 81 5.34 -2.17 8.53
N SER A 82 6.30 -1.96 9.42
CA SER A 82 6.88 -3.05 10.23
C SER A 82 6.17 -3.18 11.56
N ALA A 83 5.72 -4.39 11.88
CA ALA A 83 5.21 -4.73 13.21
C ALA A 83 6.32 -4.55 14.27
N PRO A 84 5.97 -4.23 15.53
CA PRO A 84 6.93 -4.28 16.63
C PRO A 84 7.60 -5.65 16.72
N LYS A 85 8.88 -5.68 17.10
CA LYS A 85 9.65 -6.94 17.14
C LYS A 85 9.00 -8.03 18.01
N SER A 86 8.40 -7.65 19.13
CA SER A 86 7.65 -8.57 20.00
C SER A 86 6.45 -9.21 19.29
N VAL A 87 5.72 -8.45 18.47
CA VAL A 87 4.59 -8.97 17.66
C VAL A 87 5.11 -9.93 16.60
N SER A 88 6.20 -9.59 15.92
CA SER A 88 6.83 -10.47 14.92
C SER A 88 7.31 -11.79 15.52
N VAL A 89 7.89 -11.76 16.73
CA VAL A 89 8.32 -12.97 17.46
C VAL A 89 7.11 -13.80 17.89
N LEU A 90 6.05 -13.17 18.40
CA LEU A 90 4.81 -13.85 18.74
C LEU A 90 4.20 -14.53 17.51
N TRP A 91 4.04 -13.80 16.41
CA TRP A 91 3.54 -14.30 15.13
C TRP A 91 4.31 -15.52 14.62
N ALA A 92 5.65 -15.48 14.70
CA ALA A 92 6.52 -16.58 14.25
C ALA A 92 6.41 -17.85 15.11
N ARG A 93 5.96 -17.72 16.36
CA ARG A 93 5.82 -18.85 17.31
C ARG A 93 4.37 -19.27 17.55
N ALA A 94 3.42 -18.45 17.12
CA ALA A 94 2.00 -18.67 17.29
C ALA A 94 1.49 -19.86 16.46
N ASP A 95 0.39 -20.44 16.93
CA ASP A 95 -0.45 -21.33 16.12
C ASP A 95 -1.09 -20.57 14.93
N GLU A 96 -1.73 -21.33 14.05
CA GLU A 96 -2.28 -20.79 12.81
C GLU A 96 -3.36 -19.72 13.04
N ASP A 97 -4.22 -19.91 14.04
CA ASP A 97 -5.33 -18.99 14.32
C ASP A 97 -4.81 -17.65 14.84
N VAL A 98 -3.89 -17.68 15.80
CA VAL A 98 -3.25 -16.46 16.32
C VAL A 98 -2.41 -15.78 15.23
N ARG A 99 -1.72 -16.55 14.38
CA ARG A 99 -0.95 -16.01 13.25
C ARG A 99 -1.84 -15.24 12.29
N LYS A 100 -2.96 -15.85 11.86
CA LYS A 100 -3.96 -15.22 10.98
C LYS A 100 -4.57 -13.97 11.62
N ALA A 101 -4.86 -14.00 12.92
CA ALA A 101 -5.39 -12.84 13.63
C ALA A 101 -4.40 -11.66 13.63
N ILE A 102 -3.10 -11.93 13.84
CA ILE A 102 -2.05 -10.90 13.78
C ILE A 102 -1.91 -10.34 12.35
N GLN A 103 -1.89 -11.20 11.33
CA GLN A 103 -1.83 -10.79 9.92
C GLN A 103 -3.03 -9.93 9.52
N ALA A 104 -4.25 -10.33 9.93
CA ALA A 104 -5.46 -9.55 9.69
C ALA A 104 -5.40 -8.17 10.36
N ALA A 105 -4.92 -8.10 11.61
CA ALA A 105 -4.75 -6.83 12.32
C ALA A 105 -3.70 -5.92 11.65
N GLN A 106 -2.59 -6.50 11.19
CA GLN A 106 -1.56 -5.80 10.43
C GLN A 106 -2.14 -5.23 9.12
N GLN A 107 -2.84 -6.05 8.33
CA GLN A 107 -3.49 -5.62 7.09
C GLN A 107 -4.52 -4.50 7.34
N ALA A 108 -5.37 -4.64 8.35
CA ALA A 108 -6.36 -3.63 8.71
C ALA A 108 -5.71 -2.30 9.12
N ALA A 109 -4.56 -2.34 9.80
CA ALA A 109 -3.80 -1.14 10.16
C ALA A 109 -3.22 -0.43 8.92
N VAL A 110 -2.74 -1.20 7.94
CA VAL A 110 -2.22 -0.67 6.66
C VAL A 110 -3.34 0.00 5.85
N GLU A 111 -4.51 -0.64 5.75
CA GLU A 111 -5.68 -0.08 5.06
C GLU A 111 -6.21 1.21 5.71
N GLN A 112 -6.23 1.27 7.04
CA GLN A 112 -6.58 2.47 7.78
C GLN A 112 -5.56 3.59 7.57
N ALA A 113 -4.26 3.26 7.56
CA ALA A 113 -3.21 4.24 7.28
C ALA A 113 -3.34 4.82 5.86
N LEU A 114 -3.61 3.98 4.86
CA LEU A 114 -3.85 4.45 3.49
C LEU A 114 -5.09 5.35 3.42
N THR A 115 -6.19 4.94 4.05
CA THR A 115 -7.43 5.73 4.11
C THR A 115 -7.17 7.11 4.72
N PHE A 116 -6.41 7.16 5.82
CA PHE A 116 -6.02 8.42 6.45
C PHE A 116 -5.21 9.31 5.50
N ILE A 117 -4.26 8.74 4.75
CA ILE A 117 -3.46 9.46 3.74
C ILE A 117 -4.38 10.02 2.64
N GLU A 118 -5.30 9.21 2.12
CA GLU A 118 -6.27 9.62 1.10
C GLU A 118 -7.10 10.83 1.54
N GLU A 119 -7.56 10.84 2.79
CA GLU A 119 -8.46 11.87 3.32
C GLU A 119 -7.74 13.17 3.70
N HIS A 120 -6.52 13.06 4.24
CA HIS A 120 -5.88 14.18 4.93
C HIS A 120 -4.64 14.74 4.23
N ALA A 121 -3.93 13.93 3.44
CA ALA A 121 -2.59 14.27 2.96
C ALA A 121 -2.43 14.23 1.43
N ALA A 122 -3.19 13.38 0.75
CA ALA A 122 -2.98 13.15 -0.67
C ALA A 122 -3.55 14.27 -1.55
N THR A 123 -2.68 14.80 -2.42
CA THR A 123 -3.03 15.77 -3.45
C THR A 123 -2.52 15.31 -4.81
N THR A 124 -3.25 15.65 -5.86
CA THR A 124 -2.91 15.36 -7.25
C THR A 124 -2.68 16.65 -8.03
N ARG A 125 -1.91 16.55 -9.11
CA ARG A 125 -1.50 17.68 -9.94
C ARG A 125 -2.44 17.87 -11.12
N ARG A 126 -2.69 19.12 -11.50
CA ARG A 126 -3.45 19.51 -12.69
C ARG A 126 -2.83 20.69 -13.44
N GLY A 127 -3.18 20.80 -14.73
CA GLY A 127 -2.79 21.89 -15.62
C GLY A 127 -1.36 21.76 -16.13
N LYS A 128 -0.96 22.68 -17.02
CA LYS A 128 0.36 22.67 -17.66
C LYS A 128 1.48 22.71 -16.61
N GLY A 129 2.29 21.65 -16.58
CA GLY A 129 3.38 21.49 -15.62
C GLY A 129 2.93 21.15 -14.19
N GLY A 130 1.67 20.74 -13.98
CA GLY A 130 1.18 20.20 -12.71
C GLY A 130 1.21 21.19 -11.55
N LYS A 131 0.96 22.48 -11.82
CA LYS A 131 1.05 23.58 -10.85
C LYS A 131 -0.19 23.73 -9.99
N THR A 132 -1.35 23.28 -10.46
CA THR A 132 -2.58 23.29 -9.68
C THR A 132 -2.62 22.02 -8.85
N LEU A 133 -2.87 22.16 -7.55
CA LEU A 133 -3.05 21.03 -6.65
C LEU A 133 -4.52 20.90 -6.29
N GLU A 134 -5.03 19.68 -6.31
CA GLU A 134 -6.38 19.36 -5.88
C GLU A 134 -6.37 18.11 -5.00
N ARG A 135 -7.42 17.95 -4.18
CA ARG A 135 -7.58 16.75 -3.34
C ARG A 135 -7.88 15.53 -4.21
N VAL A 136 -7.29 14.41 -3.86
CA VAL A 136 -7.61 13.12 -4.48
C VAL A 136 -8.96 12.62 -3.97
N THR A 137 -9.67 11.84 -4.79
CA THR A 137 -10.83 11.05 -4.35
C THR A 137 -10.45 9.63 -3.96
N GLY A 138 -9.32 9.13 -4.46
CA GLY A 138 -8.77 7.85 -4.07
C GLY A 138 -7.33 7.61 -4.51
N LEU A 139 -6.63 6.79 -3.73
CA LEU A 139 -5.31 6.27 -4.01
C LEU A 139 -5.39 4.80 -4.41
N ILE A 140 -4.34 4.32 -5.08
CA ILE A 140 -4.16 2.90 -5.39
C ILE A 140 -2.99 2.39 -4.56
N GLY A 141 -3.25 1.44 -3.67
CA GLY A 141 -2.22 0.74 -2.89
C GLY A 141 -2.14 -0.73 -3.28
N ALA A 142 -0.92 -1.26 -3.44
CA ALA A 142 -0.64 -2.68 -3.56
C ALA A 142 0.10 -3.15 -2.30
N THR A 143 -0.49 -4.08 -1.55
CA THR A 143 0.11 -4.61 -0.31
C THR A 143 0.72 -5.98 -0.51
N PHE A 144 1.97 -6.14 -0.09
CA PHE A 144 2.71 -7.40 -0.02
C PHE A 144 3.16 -7.63 1.42
N GLU A 145 2.75 -8.74 2.05
CA GLU A 145 3.09 -9.06 3.43
C GLU A 145 4.33 -9.94 3.47
N HIS A 146 5.30 -9.53 4.29
CA HIS A 146 6.57 -10.20 4.45
C HIS A 146 6.85 -10.63 5.89
N SER A 147 7.55 -11.74 6.03
CA SER A 147 7.74 -12.40 7.35
C SER A 147 9.17 -12.37 7.90
N THR A 148 10.17 -12.09 7.06
CA THR A 148 11.59 -12.16 7.42
C THR A 148 12.32 -10.85 7.14
N SER A 149 13.28 -10.52 7.99
CA SER A 149 14.20 -9.40 7.75
C SER A 149 15.32 -9.81 6.80
N ARG A 150 16.09 -8.83 6.30
CA ARG A 150 17.33 -9.10 5.54
C ARG A 150 18.35 -9.94 6.32
N ALA A 151 18.34 -9.85 7.65
CA ALA A 151 19.18 -10.64 8.54
C ALA A 151 18.58 -12.02 8.86
N GLN A 152 17.49 -12.42 8.19
CA GLN A 152 16.76 -13.68 8.37
C GLN A 152 16.07 -13.83 9.75
N ASP A 153 15.98 -12.75 10.52
CA ASP A 153 15.17 -12.74 11.74
C ASP A 153 13.68 -12.54 11.45
N ALA A 154 12.81 -13.10 12.31
CA ALA A 154 11.36 -12.88 12.25
C ALA A 154 10.99 -11.39 12.28
N GLN A 155 10.36 -10.91 11.21
CA GLN A 155 9.94 -9.53 11.04
C GLN A 155 8.68 -9.49 10.18
N LEU A 156 7.52 -9.46 10.82
CA LEU A 156 6.28 -9.20 10.11
C LEU A 156 6.26 -7.74 9.65
N HIS A 157 6.11 -7.54 8.35
CA HIS A 157 5.97 -6.22 7.76
C HIS A 157 5.14 -6.27 6.49
N THR A 158 4.62 -5.13 6.07
CA THR A 158 3.82 -5.01 4.86
C THR A 158 4.37 -3.89 4.00
N HIS A 159 4.78 -4.20 2.78
CA HIS A 159 5.06 -3.21 1.76
C HIS A 159 3.73 -2.72 1.19
N CYS A 160 3.38 -1.47 1.43
CA CYS A 160 2.23 -0.82 0.81
C CYS A 160 2.74 0.11 -0.30
N LEU A 161 2.77 -0.41 -1.51
CA LEU A 161 3.18 0.33 -2.70
C LEU A 161 2.04 1.25 -3.14
N ILE A 162 2.22 2.55 -2.98
CA ILE A 162 1.25 3.57 -3.41
C ILE A 162 1.64 4.02 -4.80
N ALA A 163 0.78 3.73 -5.78
CA ALA A 163 0.99 4.10 -7.17
C ALA A 163 1.01 5.64 -7.31
N ASN A 164 1.82 6.16 -8.23
CA ASN A 164 1.83 7.57 -8.56
C ASN A 164 0.66 7.97 -9.49
N LEU A 165 -0.53 7.57 -9.08
CA LEU A 165 -1.80 7.78 -9.75
C LEU A 165 -2.86 8.07 -8.69
N ALA A 166 -3.71 9.03 -8.99
CA ALA A 166 -4.86 9.34 -8.16
C ALA A 166 -6.02 9.82 -9.02
N GLU A 167 -7.22 9.40 -8.59
CA GLU A 167 -8.47 9.89 -9.13
C GLU A 167 -8.75 11.30 -8.59
N ARG A 168 -9.26 12.16 -9.47
CA ARG A 168 -9.69 13.52 -9.18
C ARG A 168 -11.20 13.57 -8.97
N GLN A 169 -11.69 14.71 -8.47
CA GLN A 169 -13.13 14.92 -8.25
C GLN A 169 -13.99 14.81 -9.51
N ASP A 170 -13.44 15.06 -10.69
CA ASP A 170 -14.13 14.94 -11.96
C ASP A 170 -14.02 13.54 -12.60
N GLY A 171 -13.46 12.56 -11.89
CA GLY A 171 -13.25 11.19 -12.38
C GLY A 171 -12.04 11.04 -13.32
N THR A 172 -11.35 12.14 -13.65
CA THR A 172 -10.10 12.05 -14.40
C THR A 172 -8.93 11.68 -13.50
N TRP A 173 -7.83 11.22 -14.09
CA TRP A 173 -6.67 10.74 -13.36
C TRP A 173 -5.46 11.66 -13.55
N GLY A 174 -4.54 11.60 -12.60
CA GLY A 174 -3.30 12.35 -12.61
C GLY A 174 -2.26 11.80 -11.64
N THR A 175 -1.05 12.38 -11.66
CA THR A 175 0.04 11.99 -10.77
C THR A 175 -0.01 12.73 -9.44
N LEU A 176 0.53 12.09 -8.39
CA LEU A 176 0.56 12.63 -7.04
C LEU A 176 1.54 13.80 -6.90
N GLU A 177 1.19 14.75 -6.02
CA GLU A 177 2.13 15.75 -5.52
C GLU A 177 3.00 15.14 -4.42
N SER A 178 4.17 14.69 -4.84
CA SER A 178 5.12 13.99 -4.00
C SER A 178 5.68 14.81 -2.83
N LYS A 179 5.80 16.15 -2.94
CA LYS A 179 6.40 16.95 -1.87
C LYS A 179 5.58 16.84 -0.58
N GLN A 180 4.26 17.02 -0.67
CA GLN A 180 3.40 16.95 0.51
C GLN A 180 3.32 15.53 1.10
N PHE A 181 3.49 14.51 0.27
CA PHE A 181 3.57 13.11 0.69
C PHE A 181 4.74 12.84 1.66
N PHE A 182 5.88 13.52 1.48
CA PHE A 182 7.07 13.36 2.33
C PHE A 182 7.17 14.34 3.51
N PHE A 183 6.53 15.51 3.43
CA PHE A 183 6.68 16.57 4.45
C PHE A 183 5.77 16.42 5.68
N GLY A 184 4.89 15.43 5.71
CA GLY A 184 4.27 14.93 6.94
C GLY A 184 5.28 14.18 7.81
N LYS A 185 6.34 14.85 8.28
CA LYS A 185 7.29 14.26 9.25
C LYS A 185 6.51 13.91 10.51
N LYS A 186 6.23 12.62 10.65
CA LYS A 186 5.39 11.92 11.65
C LYS A 186 3.91 11.91 11.26
N PRO A 187 3.40 10.85 10.61
CA PRO A 187 2.11 10.35 11.07
C PRO A 187 2.23 10.17 12.59
N PRO A 188 1.21 10.50 13.40
CA PRO A 188 1.27 10.26 14.82
C PRO A 188 1.72 8.82 15.04
N VAL A 189 2.62 8.63 16.01
CA VAL A 189 3.24 7.35 16.40
C VAL A 189 2.20 6.28 16.83
N ALA A 190 0.91 6.54 16.60
CA ALA A 190 -0.25 5.74 16.92
C ALA A 190 -0.66 4.69 15.86
N PHE A 191 0.05 4.54 14.73
CA PHE A 191 -0.30 3.57 13.68
C PHE A 191 0.47 2.23 13.73
N THR A 192 0.91 1.79 14.92
CA THR A 192 1.14 0.36 15.14
C THR A 192 -0.16 -0.25 15.69
N ALA A 193 -0.49 -1.49 15.32
CA ALA A 193 -1.75 -2.16 15.65
C ALA A 193 -2.12 -2.21 17.17
N LEU A 194 -1.21 -1.77 18.05
CA LEU A 194 -1.37 -1.71 19.51
C LEU A 194 -1.71 -0.31 20.06
N SER A 195 -1.73 0.74 19.23
CA SER A 195 -2.03 2.12 19.66
C SER A 195 -3.34 2.69 19.09
N LEU A 196 -4.13 1.86 18.42
CA LEU A 196 -5.56 2.15 18.27
C LEU A 196 -6.20 2.03 19.66
N PRO A 197 -6.92 3.04 20.18
CA PRO A 197 -7.66 2.88 21.42
C PRO A 197 -8.60 1.68 21.28
N MET A 198 -8.84 0.97 22.39
CA MET A 198 -9.75 -0.17 22.57
C MET A 198 -11.20 0.02 22.07
N ALA A 199 -11.51 1.07 21.31
CA ALA A 199 -12.83 1.42 20.83
C ALA A 199 -13.41 0.45 19.78
N CYS A 200 -12.60 -0.40 19.14
CA CYS A 200 -13.10 -1.36 18.13
C CYS A 200 -13.51 -2.74 18.67
N VAL A 201 -13.41 -2.99 19.98
CA VAL A 201 -13.79 -4.30 20.58
C VAL A 201 -15.29 -4.39 20.96
N ASN A 202 -16.05 -3.30 20.87
CA ASN A 202 -17.44 -3.28 21.40
C ASN A 202 -18.58 -3.39 20.37
N TRP A 203 -18.32 -3.76 19.10
CA TRP A 203 -19.37 -3.79 18.07
C TRP A 203 -19.52 -5.14 17.34
N ALA A 204 -18.98 -6.23 17.89
CA ALA A 204 -19.14 -7.55 17.27
C ALA A 204 -19.30 -8.67 18.31
N LEU A 205 -20.37 -8.62 19.10
CA LEU A 205 -21.08 -9.80 19.61
C LEU A 205 -22.58 -9.45 19.67
N PRO A 206 -23.49 -10.38 19.35
CA PRO A 206 -24.94 -10.14 19.30
C PRO A 206 -25.53 -9.74 20.66
#